data_AF-B3VZ62-F1
#
_entry.id   AF-B3VZ62-F1
#
_cell.length_a   1.000
_cell.length_b   1.000
_cell.length_c   1.000
_cell.angle_alpha   90.00
_cell.angle_beta   90.00
_cell.angle_gamma   90.00
#
_symmetry.space_group_name_H-M   'P 1'
#
loop_
_entity.id
_entity.type
_entity.pdbx_description
1 polymer ?
#
loop_
_entity_poly.entity_id
_entity_poly.type
_entity_poly.pdbx_seq_one_letter_code
_entity_poly.pdbx_strand_id
1 'polypeptide(L)'
;PSDNYGAATAAAPNTTNITTNTTNNSNSGPADIQAGRRSFRQTVCRHWLRSLCMKGDACGFLHQYDKSRMPVCRFFRLYGECREQDCVYKHTNEDIKECNMYKLGFCPNGPDCRYRHA
;
A
#
# COMPACT_ATOMS: atom_id res chain seq x y z
N PRO A 1 -46.02 42.46 -0.61
CA PRO A 1 -45.53 41.17 -1.14
C PRO A 1 -44.01 41.06 -0.94
N SER A 2 -43.44 40.18 -0.12
CA SER A 2 -43.90 38.94 0.49
C SER A 2 -42.94 38.57 1.63
N ASP A 3 -43.45 37.80 2.58
CA ASP A 3 -42.97 37.60 3.95
C ASP A 3 -41.77 36.63 4.13
N ASN A 4 -40.90 37.05 5.04
CA ASN A 4 -40.32 36.39 6.23
C ASN A 4 -40.39 34.86 6.55
N TYR A 5 -39.25 34.41 7.11
CA TYR A 5 -38.97 33.41 8.19
C TYR A 5 -39.08 31.87 8.03
N GLY A 6 -38.07 31.19 8.62
CA GLY A 6 -38.14 29.84 9.26
C GLY A 6 -37.05 28.86 8.79
N ALA A 7 -35.96 28.58 9.51
CA ALA A 7 -35.76 27.88 10.80
C ALA A 7 -35.75 26.33 10.74
N ALA A 8 -34.81 25.75 11.49
CA ALA A 8 -34.29 24.37 11.50
C ALA A 8 -35.26 23.28 12.02
N THR A 9 -34.99 22.00 11.71
CA THR A 9 -34.75 20.87 12.66
C THR A 9 -34.71 19.48 11.99
N ALA A 10 -34.10 18.53 12.70
CA ALA A 10 -33.70 17.18 12.33
C ALA A 10 -34.83 16.15 12.15
N ALA A 11 -34.55 15.03 11.46
CA ALA A 11 -34.81 13.65 11.90
C ALA A 11 -34.56 12.64 10.75
N ALA A 12 -33.86 11.54 11.07
CA ALA A 12 -33.84 10.32 10.25
C ALA A 12 -35.15 9.53 10.43
N PRO A 13 -35.51 8.69 9.46
CA PRO A 13 -36.03 7.37 9.81
C PRO A 13 -35.24 6.24 9.14
N ASN A 14 -35.18 5.15 9.90
CA ASN A 14 -34.60 3.85 9.59
C ASN A 14 -35.51 3.04 8.65
N THR A 15 -34.96 1.93 8.13
CA THR A 15 -35.60 0.74 7.55
C THR A 15 -35.76 0.72 6.03
N THR A 16 -34.99 -0.13 5.34
CA THR A 16 -35.46 -1.45 4.84
C THR A 16 -34.30 -2.23 4.23
N ASN A 17 -34.02 -3.41 4.79
CA ASN A 17 -33.31 -4.47 4.09
C ASN A 17 -34.15 -4.89 2.88
N ILE A 18 -33.61 -4.74 1.67
CA ILE A 18 -34.11 -5.46 0.50
C ILE A 18 -32.94 -6.26 -0.06
N THR A 19 -33.01 -7.56 0.19
CA THR A 19 -32.26 -8.59 -0.52
C THR A 19 -32.79 -8.66 -1.95
N THR A 20 -31.98 -8.29 -2.93
CA THR A 20 -32.17 -8.69 -4.32
C THR A 20 -30.90 -9.34 -4.84
N ASN A 21 -30.87 -10.66 -4.74
CA ASN A 21 -30.11 -11.48 -5.67
C ASN A 21 -30.72 -11.27 -7.06
N THR A 22 -30.03 -10.51 -7.91
CA THR A 22 -30.31 -10.51 -9.34
C THR A 22 -28.99 -10.66 -10.09
N THR A 23 -28.75 -11.89 -10.52
CA THR A 23 -27.84 -12.26 -11.60
C THR A 23 -28.07 -11.36 -12.81
N ASN A 24 -27.04 -10.69 -13.33
CA ASN A 24 -27.01 -10.29 -14.74
C ASN A 24 -25.58 -10.27 -15.27
N ASN A 25 -25.28 -11.40 -15.91
CA ASN A 25 -24.23 -11.58 -16.89
C ASN A 25 -24.63 -10.83 -18.18
N SER A 26 -23.82 -9.86 -18.58
CA SER A 26 -23.81 -9.34 -19.95
C SER A 26 -22.37 -9.19 -20.41
N ASN A 27 -21.91 -10.21 -21.13
CA ASN A 27 -20.66 -10.27 -21.86
C ASN A 27 -20.81 -9.59 -23.23
N SER A 28 -19.92 -8.67 -23.60
CA SER A 28 -19.63 -8.29 -25.00
C SER A 28 -18.36 -7.43 -25.09
N GLY A 29 -17.31 -7.95 -25.73
CA GLY A 29 -16.20 -7.15 -26.28
C GLY A 29 -14.79 -7.68 -25.99
N PRO A 30 -14.00 -8.09 -27.02
CA PRO A 30 -12.77 -8.85 -26.84
C PRO A 30 -11.53 -7.99 -26.55
N ALA A 31 -10.65 -8.52 -25.69
CA ALA A 31 -9.22 -8.25 -25.60
C ALA A 31 -8.76 -6.79 -25.37
N ASP A 32 -8.85 -6.30 -24.12
CA ASP A 32 -7.85 -5.33 -23.65
C ASP A 32 -6.58 -6.09 -23.20
N ILE A 33 -5.61 -6.11 -24.11
CA ILE A 33 -4.25 -6.65 -23.98
C ILE A 33 -3.41 -5.74 -23.05
N GLN A 34 -3.90 -5.42 -21.85
CA GLN A 34 -3.14 -4.68 -20.82
C GLN A 34 -3.35 -5.18 -19.38
N ALA A 35 -3.94 -6.36 -19.18
CA ALA A 35 -3.94 -7.05 -17.88
C ALA A 35 -2.57 -7.72 -17.53
N GLY A 36 -1.56 -7.61 -18.39
CA GLY A 36 -0.26 -8.27 -18.28
C GLY A 36 0.86 -7.48 -17.58
N ARG A 37 0.61 -6.27 -17.08
CA ARG A 37 1.68 -5.43 -16.46
C ARG A 37 1.52 -5.13 -14.97
N ARG A 38 0.71 -5.90 -14.23
CA ARG A 38 0.57 -5.73 -12.77
C ARG A 38 1.30 -6.78 -11.93
N SER A 39 2.18 -7.58 -12.55
CA SER A 39 3.28 -8.24 -11.85
C SER A 39 4.27 -7.16 -11.38
N PHE A 40 4.49 -6.91 -10.10
CA PHE A 40 3.96 -7.53 -8.90
C PHE A 40 4.26 -6.53 -7.77
N ARG A 41 3.24 -6.04 -7.05
CA ARG A 41 3.48 -5.22 -5.84
C ARG A 41 4.01 -6.17 -4.76
N GLN A 42 5.32 -6.45 -4.80
CA GLN A 42 5.97 -7.47 -3.96
C GLN A 42 6.19 -7.01 -2.52
N THR A 43 6.09 -5.71 -2.24
CA THR A 43 6.38 -5.20 -0.90
C THR A 43 5.18 -4.45 -0.32
N VAL A 44 4.85 -4.77 0.93
CA VAL A 44 3.81 -4.08 1.70
C VAL A 44 4.12 -2.59 1.78
N CYS A 45 3.11 -1.76 1.55
CA CYS A 45 3.21 -0.32 1.67
C CYS A 45 3.35 0.09 3.14
N ARG A 46 4.50 0.66 3.51
CA ARG A 46 4.74 1.18 4.87
C ARG A 46 3.73 2.24 5.32
N HIS A 47 3.19 3.04 4.39
CA HIS A 47 2.23 4.09 4.72
C HIS A 47 0.82 3.54 4.91
N TRP A 48 0.47 2.48 4.17
CA TRP A 48 -0.82 1.81 4.30
C TRP A 48 -0.96 1.12 5.65
N LEU A 49 0.10 0.49 6.16
CA LEU A 49 0.13 -0.08 7.51
C LEU A 49 -0.22 0.91 8.62
N ARG A 50 -0.04 2.22 8.36
CA ARG A 50 -0.32 3.32 9.29
C ARG A 50 -1.59 4.09 8.91
N SER A 51 -2.34 3.63 7.91
CA SER A 51 -3.49 4.32 7.33
C SER A 51 -3.19 5.73 6.79
N LEU A 52 -1.93 6.00 6.40
CA LEU A 52 -1.46 7.29 5.87
C LEU A 52 -1.26 7.29 4.35
N CYS A 53 -1.55 6.18 3.66
CA CYS A 53 -1.34 6.11 2.22
C CYS A 53 -2.49 6.79 1.46
N MET A 54 -2.21 7.95 0.85
CA MET A 54 -3.18 8.70 0.05
C MET A 54 -3.34 8.17 -1.39
N LYS A 55 -2.48 7.25 -1.84
CA LYS A 55 -2.45 6.78 -3.24
C LYS A 55 -3.51 5.72 -3.58
N GLY A 56 -4.19 5.17 -2.57
CA GLY A 56 -5.18 4.09 -2.76
C GLY A 56 -4.66 2.97 -3.67
N ASP A 57 -5.48 2.55 -4.62
CA ASP A 57 -5.15 1.47 -5.57
C ASP A 57 -4.09 1.85 -6.60
N ALA A 58 -3.75 3.13 -6.74
CA ALA A 58 -2.64 3.59 -7.57
C ALA A 58 -1.28 3.48 -6.85
N CYS A 59 -1.24 3.07 -5.58
CA CYS A 59 0.01 2.93 -4.85
C CYS A 59 0.88 1.81 -5.43
N GLY A 60 2.12 2.09 -5.86
CA GLY A 60 3.04 1.06 -6.38
C GLY A 60 3.44 -0.05 -5.38
N PHE A 61 2.90 -0.04 -4.16
CA PHE A 61 3.15 -1.02 -3.09
C PHE A 61 1.86 -1.78 -2.73
N LEU A 62 2.01 -2.90 -2.04
CA LEU A 62 0.90 -3.77 -1.68
C LEU A 62 0.11 -3.18 -0.50
N HIS A 63 -1.22 -3.08 -0.65
CA HIS A 63 -2.17 -2.71 0.40
C HIS A 63 -2.86 -3.95 0.97
N GLN A 64 -2.05 -4.91 1.40
CA GLN A 64 -2.48 -6.16 2.01
C GLN A 64 -1.42 -6.54 3.04
N TYR A 65 -1.86 -7.06 4.19
CA TYR A 65 -0.95 -7.52 5.22
C TYR A 65 -0.42 -8.89 4.82
N ASP A 66 0.88 -8.96 4.55
CA ASP A 66 1.57 -10.19 4.19
C ASP A 66 2.99 -10.15 4.78
N LYS A 67 3.27 -11.04 5.74
CA LYS A 67 4.55 -11.09 6.45
C LYS A 67 5.73 -11.40 5.52
N SER A 68 5.53 -12.23 4.50
CA SER A 68 6.60 -12.61 3.54
C SER A 68 7.04 -11.43 2.67
N ARG A 69 6.08 -10.55 2.36
CA ARG A 69 6.24 -9.36 1.53
C ARG A 69 6.47 -8.08 2.34
N MET A 70 6.66 -8.18 3.64
CA MET A 70 6.93 -7.00 4.46
C MET A 70 8.29 -6.38 4.08
N PRO A 71 8.48 -5.06 4.14
CA PRO A 71 9.82 -4.48 3.98
C PRO A 71 10.76 -4.90 5.12
N VAL A 72 12.06 -4.81 4.86
CA VAL A 72 13.12 -5.06 5.86
C VAL A 72 13.06 -3.99 6.96
N CYS A 73 13.26 -4.43 8.20
CA CYS A 73 13.32 -3.56 9.36
C CYS A 73 14.48 -2.57 9.23
N ARG A 74 14.21 -1.27 9.45
CA ARG A 74 15.23 -0.22 9.35
C ARG A 74 16.34 -0.40 10.39
N PHE A 75 15.99 -0.77 11.62
CA PHE A 75 16.95 -0.96 12.72
C PHE A 75 17.86 -2.15 12.46
N PHE A 76 17.27 -3.31 12.11
CA PHE A 76 18.05 -4.49 11.74
C PHE A 76 18.99 -4.21 10.57
N ARG A 77 18.52 -3.50 9.53
CA ARG A 77 19.34 -3.15 8.37
C ARG A 77 20.52 -2.24 8.72
N LEU A 78 20.32 -1.28 9.61
CA LEU A 78 21.35 -0.29 9.97
C LEU A 78 22.33 -0.81 11.04
N TYR A 79 21.81 -1.50 12.05
CA TYR A 79 22.55 -1.83 13.27
C TYR A 79 22.83 -3.33 13.40
N GLY A 80 22.26 -4.17 12.54
CA GLY A 80 22.32 -5.63 12.65
C GLY A 80 21.38 -6.21 13.71
N GLU A 81 20.77 -5.36 14.54
CA GLU A 81 19.85 -5.76 15.61
C GLU A 81 18.56 -4.93 15.58
N CYS A 82 17.46 -5.55 16.04
CA CYS A 82 16.21 -4.87 16.33
C CYS A 82 15.75 -5.31 17.72
N ARG A 83 15.37 -4.35 18.57
CA ARG A 83 14.95 -4.59 19.96
C ARG A 83 13.47 -4.94 20.10
N GLU A 84 12.71 -4.83 19.01
CA GLU A 84 11.28 -5.12 18.98
C GLU A 84 11.06 -6.63 18.91
N GLN A 85 10.37 -7.19 19.90
CA GLN A 85 10.17 -8.64 20.06
C GLN A 85 9.19 -9.19 19.02
N ASP A 86 8.15 -8.43 18.69
CA ASP A 86 7.19 -8.76 17.62
C ASP A 86 7.32 -7.75 16.48
N CYS A 87 8.53 -7.63 15.94
CA CYS A 87 8.78 -6.72 14.83
C CYS A 87 8.00 -7.19 13.60
N VAL A 88 7.07 -6.36 13.14
CA VAL A 88 6.28 -6.68 11.94
C VAL A 88 7.14 -6.80 10.68
N TYR A 89 8.31 -6.16 10.65
CA TYR A 89 9.23 -6.06 9.52
C TYR A 89 10.21 -7.23 9.45
N LYS A 90 10.80 -7.46 8.27
CA LYS A 90 11.73 -8.60 8.07
C LYS A 90 13.10 -8.32 8.67
N HIS A 91 13.69 -9.34 9.30
CA HIS A 91 15.06 -9.35 9.82
C HIS A 91 15.98 -10.20 8.93
N THR A 92 15.94 -9.97 7.62
CA THR A 92 16.87 -10.56 6.63
C THR A 92 17.28 -9.49 5.63
N ASN A 93 18.51 -9.57 5.13
CA ASN A 93 19.04 -8.61 4.13
C ASN A 93 19.10 -9.20 2.71
N GLU A 94 18.61 -10.43 2.52
CA GLU A 94 18.67 -11.18 1.25
C GLU A 94 17.86 -10.53 0.12
N ASP A 95 16.72 -9.91 0.46
CA ASP A 95 15.83 -9.27 -0.51
C ASP A 95 16.31 -7.87 -0.96
N ILE A 96 17.38 -7.35 -0.34
CA ILE A 96 17.91 -6.02 -0.65
C ILE A 96 18.83 -6.12 -1.86
N LYS A 97 18.36 -5.59 -2.99
CA LYS A 97 19.18 -5.48 -4.20
C LYS A 97 20.47 -4.71 -3.93
N GLU A 98 21.53 -5.11 -4.63
CA GLU A 98 22.80 -4.39 -4.64
C GLU A 98 22.66 -3.00 -5.26
N CYS A 99 23.45 -2.06 -4.76
CA CYS A 99 23.49 -0.72 -5.28
C CYS A 99 24.30 -0.67 -6.57
N ASN A 100 23.62 -0.47 -7.69
CA ASN A 100 24.30 -0.31 -8.98
C ASN A 100 25.31 0.84 -9.00
N MET A 101 25.05 1.95 -8.29
CA MET A 101 25.97 3.10 -8.26
C MET A 101 27.25 2.79 -7.49
N TYR A 102 27.12 2.12 -6.34
CA TYR A 102 28.29 1.68 -5.58
C TYR A 102 29.14 0.69 -6.38
N LYS A 103 28.50 -0.23 -7.10
CA LYS A 103 29.18 -1.17 -8.02
C LYS A 103 29.97 -0.47 -9.13
N LEU A 104 29.56 0.74 -9.54
CA LEU A 104 30.28 1.57 -10.51
C LEU A 104 31.39 2.44 -9.88
N GLY A 105 31.57 2.36 -8.55
CA GLY A 105 32.67 2.99 -7.82
C GLY A 105 32.24 4.08 -6.82
N PHE A 106 31.04 4.66 -6.96
CA PHE A 106 30.57 5.70 -6.05
C PHE A 106 29.05 5.72 -5.91
N CYS A 107 28.55 5.71 -4.68
CA CYS A 107 27.13 5.96 -4.41
C CYS A 107 26.95 7.34 -3.77
N PRO A 108 26.17 8.25 -4.38
CA PRO A 108 25.92 9.57 -3.80
C PRO A 108 25.12 9.52 -2.49
N ASN A 109 24.43 8.40 -2.22
CA ASN A 109 23.69 8.21 -0.96
C ASN A 109 24.61 7.77 0.20
N GLY A 110 25.88 7.49 -0.06
CA GLY A 110 26.85 7.10 0.97
C GLY A 110 26.39 5.87 1.79
N PRO A 111 26.72 5.80 3.09
CA PRO A 111 26.37 4.67 3.95
C PRO A 111 24.86 4.52 4.20
N ASP A 112 24.08 5.57 3.97
CA ASP A 112 22.63 5.57 4.16
C ASP A 112 21.84 5.02 2.97
N CYS A 113 22.54 4.59 1.91
CA CYS A 113 21.93 4.07 0.70
C CYS A 113 20.86 3.01 1.01
N ARG A 114 19.77 3.05 0.25
CA ARG A 114 18.67 2.09 0.38
C ARG A 114 19.11 0.66 -0.02
N TYR A 115 20.01 0.58 -0.98
CA TYR A 115 20.52 -0.65 -1.55
C TYR A 115 21.80 -1.09 -0.86
N ARG A 116 22.13 -2.38 -0.97
CA ARG A 116 23.32 -2.95 -0.33
C ARG A 116 24.59 -2.48 -1.04
N HIS A 117 25.58 -2.04 -0.27
CA HIS A 117 26.96 -1.84 -0.72
C HIS A 117 27.74 -3.10 -0.29
N ALA A 118 28.38 -3.77 -1.25
CA ALA A 118 29.16 -4.99 -1.03
C ALA A 118 30.62 -4.70 -1.37
#